data_AF-A0A0G1JD77-F1
#
_entry.id   AF-A0A0G1JD77-F1
#
_cell.length_a   1.000
_cell.length_b   1.000
_cell.length_c   1.000
_cell.angle_alpha   90.00
_cell.angle_beta   90.00
_cell.angle_gamma   90.00
#
_symmetry.space_group_name_H-M   'P 1'
#
loop_
_entity.id
_entity.type
_entity.pdbx_description
1 polymer ?
#
loop_
_entity_poly.entity_id
_entity_poly.type
_entity_poly.pdbx_seq_one_letter_code
_entity_poly.pdbx_strand_id
1 'polypeptide(L)'
;MLAEAKMGGVFSLFFCGCIFALALGQFALVYKFGDGGIYSFDILLLVFCLAALSFFIIKRKKIQVTVPGMLLCSFCLIGGISLAFSPIKLSSSELLVAGAYLVRLATYVLFYICLHNLVTAGLLKTGTIEKAVVVSGVFLFIAGIIQLIVFPNLGLISDLYDWDPHKNRMFATFFDPNFLGMYFVICLGISIKRMKRSALASTLLVCTYVFCLAEKEGFPNICFYFGTTSFFSGTKDTNQAYRHHRPK
;
A
#
# COMPACT_ATOMS: atom_id res chain seq x y z
N MET A 1 -17.91 -24.29 11.10
CA MET A 1 -16.61 -24.53 10.45
C MET A 1 -16.67 -24.42 8.93
N LEU A 2 -17.48 -25.22 8.22
CA LEU A 2 -17.64 -25.15 6.75
C LEU A 2 -18.10 -23.79 6.21
N ALA A 3 -19.08 -23.14 6.87
CA ALA A 3 -19.57 -21.83 6.45
C ALA A 3 -18.51 -20.71 6.61
N GLU A 4 -17.69 -20.76 7.66
CA GLU A 4 -16.62 -19.78 7.87
C GLU A 4 -15.44 -19.99 6.90
N ALA A 5 -15.13 -21.25 6.57
CA ALA A 5 -14.14 -21.56 5.54
C ALA A 5 -14.55 -21.03 4.16
N LYS A 6 -15.83 -21.20 3.78
CA LYS A 6 -16.39 -20.65 2.54
C LYS A 6 -16.33 -19.12 2.53
N MET A 7 -16.69 -18.47 3.65
CA MET A 7 -16.59 -17.01 3.78
C MET A 7 -15.15 -16.50 3.68
N GLY A 8 -14.17 -17.22 4.23
CA GLY A 8 -12.77 -16.84 4.09
C GLY A 8 -12.27 -16.86 2.63
N GLY A 9 -12.78 -17.80 1.82
CA GLY A 9 -12.55 -17.81 0.38
C GLY A 9 -13.10 -16.56 -0.33
N VAL A 10 -14.30 -16.11 0.05
CA VAL A 10 -14.93 -14.89 -0.52
C VAL A 10 -14.12 -13.64 -0.19
N PHE A 11 -13.73 -13.46 1.07
CA PHE A 11 -12.90 -12.30 1.47
C PHE A 11 -11.53 -12.32 0.80
N SER A 12 -10.94 -13.50 0.61
CA SER A 12 -9.69 -13.66 -0.14
C SER A 12 -9.84 -13.21 -1.58
N LEU A 13 -10.94 -13.60 -2.25
CA LEU A 13 -11.22 -13.20 -3.63
C LEU A 13 -11.43 -11.68 -3.76
N PHE A 14 -12.24 -11.08 -2.88
CA PHE A 14 -12.45 -9.64 -2.89
C PHE A 14 -11.17 -8.86 -2.62
N PHE A 15 -10.35 -9.31 -1.65
CA PHE A 15 -9.05 -8.68 -1.39
C PHE A 15 -8.14 -8.71 -2.62
N CYS A 16 -8.03 -9.86 -3.29
CA CYS A 16 -7.29 -9.98 -4.54
C CYS A 16 -7.84 -9.05 -5.63
N GLY A 17 -9.16 -8.92 -5.73
CA GLY A 17 -9.83 -7.97 -6.62
C GLY A 17 -9.45 -6.52 -6.33
N CYS A 18 -9.44 -6.11 -5.06
CA CYS A 18 -9.01 -4.77 -4.66
C CYS A 18 -7.54 -4.52 -5.03
N ILE A 19 -6.64 -5.47 -4.75
CA ILE A 19 -5.21 -5.33 -5.09
C ILE A 19 -4.98 -5.27 -6.61
N PHE A 20 -5.72 -6.06 -7.38
CA PHE A 20 -5.66 -6.00 -8.83
C PHE A 20 -6.19 -4.66 -9.37
N ALA A 21 -7.34 -4.18 -8.86
CA ALA A 21 -7.89 -2.89 -9.23
C ALA A 21 -6.97 -1.73 -8.85
N LEU A 22 -6.27 -1.82 -7.72
CA LEU A 22 -5.22 -0.87 -7.36
C LEU A 22 -4.14 -0.88 -8.44
N ALA A 23 -3.62 -2.06 -8.81
CA ALA A 23 -2.55 -2.20 -9.80
C ALA A 23 -2.91 -1.72 -11.21
N LEU A 24 -4.19 -1.55 -11.54
CA LEU A 24 -4.60 -0.91 -12.80
C LEU A 24 -4.38 0.62 -12.81
N GLY A 25 -4.18 1.25 -11.65
CA GLY A 25 -3.83 2.66 -11.52
C GLY A 25 -4.79 3.59 -12.27
N GLN A 26 -4.23 4.44 -13.13
CA GLN A 26 -4.99 5.43 -13.91
C GLN A 26 -5.96 4.79 -14.91
N PHE A 27 -5.70 3.55 -15.35
CA PHE A 27 -6.62 2.82 -16.23
C PHE A 27 -7.91 2.37 -15.53
N ALA A 28 -7.97 2.43 -14.21
CA ALA A 28 -9.16 2.11 -13.42
C ALA A 28 -10.01 3.32 -13.04
N LEU A 29 -9.77 4.50 -13.65
CA LEU A 29 -10.58 5.69 -13.46
C LEU A 29 -12.00 5.47 -14.03
N VAL A 30 -13.01 5.60 -13.19
CA VAL A 30 -14.43 5.44 -13.57
C VAL A 30 -15.04 6.79 -13.94
N TYR A 31 -14.74 7.81 -13.17
CA TYR A 31 -15.32 9.13 -13.35
C TYR A 31 -14.34 10.23 -12.89
N LYS A 32 -14.27 11.34 -13.64
CA LYS A 32 -13.44 12.50 -13.30
C LYS A 32 -14.32 13.71 -13.01
N PHE A 33 -14.05 14.42 -11.92
CA PHE A 33 -14.76 15.62 -11.49
C PHE A 33 -13.77 16.69 -11.04
N GLY A 34 -13.61 17.74 -11.87
CA GLY A 34 -12.53 18.71 -11.69
C GLY A 34 -11.16 18.00 -11.67
N ASP A 35 -10.39 18.26 -10.62
CA ASP A 35 -9.09 17.61 -10.36
C ASP A 35 -9.22 16.26 -9.64
N GLY A 36 -10.41 15.91 -9.16
CA GLY A 36 -10.71 14.65 -8.50
C GLY A 36 -11.10 13.54 -9.48
N GLY A 37 -10.86 12.28 -9.09
CA GLY A 37 -11.30 11.10 -9.83
C GLY A 37 -11.82 10.03 -8.90
N ILE A 38 -12.85 9.29 -9.31
CA ILE A 38 -13.35 8.08 -8.64
C ILE A 38 -12.76 6.89 -9.38
N TYR A 39 -12.02 6.05 -8.65
CA TYR A 39 -11.40 4.87 -9.22
C TYR A 39 -12.21 3.62 -8.87
N SER A 40 -12.12 2.60 -9.72
CA SER A 40 -12.72 1.28 -9.46
C SER A 40 -12.20 0.69 -8.16
N PHE A 41 -10.94 0.99 -7.81
CA PHE A 41 -10.34 0.63 -6.53
C PHE A 41 -11.12 1.22 -5.35
N ASP A 42 -11.50 2.50 -5.38
CA ASP A 42 -12.24 3.15 -4.28
C ASP A 42 -13.58 2.44 -4.03
N ILE A 43 -14.30 2.12 -5.10
CA ILE A 43 -15.60 1.45 -5.06
C ILE A 43 -15.46 0.03 -4.49
N LEU A 44 -14.51 -0.75 -5.03
CA LEU A 44 -14.27 -2.12 -4.55
C LEU A 44 -13.83 -2.15 -3.09
N LEU A 45 -13.02 -1.19 -2.68
CA LEU A 45 -12.56 -1.07 -1.30
C LEU A 45 -13.73 -0.76 -0.36
N LEU A 46 -14.62 0.16 -0.74
CA LEU A 46 -15.83 0.45 0.03
C LEU A 46 -16.73 -0.78 0.16
N VAL A 47 -16.98 -1.49 -0.95
CA VAL A 47 -17.78 -2.74 -0.95
C VAL A 47 -17.14 -3.81 -0.05
N PHE A 48 -15.81 -3.98 -0.12
CA PHE A 48 -15.08 -4.89 0.75
C PHE A 48 -15.27 -4.53 2.23
N CYS A 49 -15.11 -3.25 2.59
CA CYS A 49 -15.29 -2.76 3.95
C CYS A 49 -16.72 -2.99 4.46
N LEU A 50 -17.74 -2.66 3.65
CA LEU A 50 -19.14 -2.88 4.00
C LEU A 50 -19.43 -4.37 4.21
N ALA A 51 -18.96 -5.24 3.31
CA ALA A 51 -19.13 -6.69 3.45
C ALA A 51 -18.47 -7.24 4.73
N ALA A 52 -17.26 -6.77 5.05
CA ALA A 52 -16.55 -7.16 6.26
C ALA A 52 -17.28 -6.69 7.53
N LEU A 53 -17.71 -5.43 7.57
CA LEU A 53 -18.49 -4.88 8.68
C LEU A 53 -19.81 -5.62 8.88
N SER A 54 -20.58 -5.82 7.81
CA SER A 54 -21.84 -6.57 7.85
C SER A 54 -21.62 -7.98 8.42
N PHE A 55 -20.53 -8.65 8.03
CA PHE A 55 -20.19 -9.95 8.58
C PHE A 55 -19.95 -9.90 10.10
N PHE A 56 -19.13 -8.96 10.60
CA PHE A 56 -18.85 -8.84 12.04
C PHE A 56 -20.11 -8.47 12.85
N ILE A 57 -20.96 -7.58 12.31
CA ILE A 57 -22.22 -7.19 12.93
C ILE A 57 -23.20 -8.38 13.00
N ILE A 58 -23.43 -9.06 11.88
CA ILE A 58 -24.35 -10.21 11.80
C ILE A 58 -23.88 -11.35 12.70
N LYS A 59 -22.57 -11.59 12.77
CA LYS A 59 -21.99 -12.63 13.63
C LYS A 59 -21.74 -12.16 15.06
N ARG A 60 -22.15 -10.94 15.42
CA ARG A 60 -21.97 -10.34 16.76
C ARG A 60 -20.52 -10.45 17.28
N LYS A 61 -19.55 -10.42 16.36
CA LYS A 61 -18.12 -10.49 16.69
C LYS A 61 -17.63 -9.08 17.01
N LYS A 62 -16.83 -8.94 18.08
CA LYS A 62 -16.25 -7.66 18.46
C LYS A 62 -15.19 -7.23 17.44
N ILE A 63 -15.28 -5.99 16.98
CA ILE A 63 -14.26 -5.38 16.11
C ILE A 63 -13.19 -4.77 17.02
N GLN A 64 -11.95 -5.21 16.83
CA GLN A 64 -10.79 -4.68 17.54
C GLN A 64 -10.18 -3.53 16.73
N VAL A 65 -10.03 -2.37 17.36
CA VAL A 65 -9.29 -1.24 16.79
C VAL A 65 -7.93 -1.19 17.49
N THR A 66 -6.86 -1.35 16.72
CA THR A 66 -5.48 -1.29 17.24
C THR A 66 -5.09 0.15 17.54
N VAL A 67 -4.00 0.36 18.30
CA VAL A 67 -3.47 1.71 18.57
C VAL A 67 -3.20 2.49 17.27
N PRO A 68 -2.54 1.93 16.23
CA PRO A 68 -2.42 2.62 14.94
C PRO A 68 -3.77 2.96 14.31
N GLY A 69 -4.75 2.06 14.40
CA GLY A 69 -6.11 2.31 13.92
C GLY A 69 -6.78 3.48 14.65
N MET A 70 -6.61 3.58 15.97
CA MET A 70 -7.14 4.70 16.76
C MET A 70 -6.49 6.03 16.36
N LEU A 71 -5.15 6.05 16.18
CA LEU A 71 -4.45 7.26 15.73
C LEU A 71 -4.93 7.73 14.36
N LEU A 72 -5.12 6.79 13.42
CA LEU A 72 -5.64 7.09 12.09
C LEU A 72 -7.10 7.58 12.13
N CYS A 73 -7.94 7.01 12.99
CA CYS A 73 -9.30 7.50 13.22
C CYS A 73 -9.29 8.92 13.80
N SER A 74 -8.43 9.20 14.78
CA SER A 74 -8.26 10.54 15.35
C SER A 74 -7.79 11.54 14.30
N PHE A 75 -6.89 11.14 13.41
CA PHE A 75 -6.46 11.98 12.29
C PHE A 75 -7.61 12.31 11.33
N CYS A 76 -8.45 11.32 10.98
CA CYS A 76 -9.64 11.56 10.17
C CYS A 76 -10.64 12.50 10.88
N LEU A 77 -10.81 12.35 12.20
CA LEU A 77 -11.66 13.22 12.99
C LEU A 77 -11.15 14.66 13.01
N ILE A 78 -9.85 14.85 13.24
CA ILE A 78 -9.21 16.18 13.21
C ILE A 78 -9.36 16.79 11.82
N GLY A 79 -9.14 16.02 10.75
CA GLY A 79 -9.37 16.47 9.37
C GLY A 79 -10.82 16.90 9.12
N GLY A 80 -11.79 16.15 9.65
CA GLY A 80 -13.22 16.50 9.56
C GLY A 80 -13.57 17.78 10.32
N ILE A 81 -13.07 17.93 11.54
CA ILE A 81 -13.24 19.16 12.33
C ILE A 81 -12.58 20.34 11.60
N SER A 82 -11.36 20.17 11.10
CA SER A 82 -10.64 21.21 10.36
C SER A 82 -11.38 21.63 9.09
N LEU A 83 -12.02 20.69 8.38
CA LEU A 83 -12.81 21.01 7.19
C LEU A 83 -14.11 21.74 7.55
N ALA A 84 -14.79 21.31 8.63
CA ALA A 84 -16.04 21.91 9.08
C ALA A 84 -15.87 23.34 9.63
N PHE A 85 -14.73 23.63 10.29
CA PHE A 85 -14.43 24.91 10.91
C PHE A 85 -13.28 25.66 10.22
N SER A 86 -13.04 25.38 8.93
CA SER A 86 -11.96 26.03 8.19
C SER A 86 -12.19 27.54 8.10
N PRO A 87 -11.21 28.39 8.48
CA PRO A 87 -11.31 29.84 8.28
C PRO A 87 -11.14 30.24 6.80
N ILE A 88 -10.72 29.30 5.95
CA ILE A 88 -10.54 29.52 4.51
C ILE A 88 -11.91 29.41 3.83
N LYS A 89 -12.29 30.43 3.06
CA LYS A 89 -13.50 30.41 2.25
C LYS A 89 -13.31 29.49 1.05
N LEU A 90 -13.79 28.25 1.18
CA LEU A 90 -13.84 27.28 0.08
C LEU A 90 -15.11 27.48 -0.74
N SER A 91 -14.99 27.44 -2.06
CA SER A 91 -16.14 27.28 -2.95
C SER A 91 -16.84 25.94 -2.72
N SER A 92 -18.09 25.81 -3.15
CA SER A 92 -18.86 24.55 -3.01
C SER A 92 -18.18 23.37 -3.70
N SER A 93 -17.50 23.60 -4.82
CA SER A 93 -16.72 22.58 -5.53
C SER A 93 -15.48 22.16 -4.75
N GLU A 94 -14.71 23.10 -4.21
CA GLU A 94 -13.51 22.81 -3.43
C GLU A 94 -13.85 22.08 -2.13
N LEU A 95 -14.94 22.48 -1.46
CA LEU A 95 -15.43 21.80 -0.26
C LEU A 95 -15.82 20.34 -0.56
N LEU A 96 -16.50 20.11 -1.69
CA LEU A 96 -16.88 18.75 -2.12
C LEU A 96 -15.65 17.90 -2.43
N VAL A 97 -14.66 18.46 -3.15
CA VAL A 97 -13.41 17.76 -3.46
C VAL A 97 -12.64 17.43 -2.17
N ALA A 98 -12.45 18.40 -1.27
CA ALA A 98 -11.78 18.19 0.01
C ALA A 98 -12.50 17.14 0.87
N GLY A 99 -13.84 17.19 0.93
CA GLY A 99 -14.65 16.19 1.60
C GLY A 99 -14.50 14.79 0.99
N ALA A 100 -14.46 14.68 -0.33
CA ALA A 100 -14.25 13.41 -1.03
C ALA A 100 -12.89 12.78 -0.71
N TYR A 101 -11.81 13.58 -0.64
CA TYR A 101 -10.50 13.09 -0.19
C TYR A 101 -10.51 12.61 1.26
N LEU A 102 -11.23 13.31 2.15
CA LEU A 102 -11.39 12.87 3.53
C LEU A 102 -12.16 11.54 3.63
N VAL A 103 -13.21 11.37 2.82
CA VAL A 103 -13.97 10.10 2.72
C VAL A 103 -13.09 8.97 2.20
N ARG A 104 -12.26 9.23 1.18
CA ARG A 104 -11.27 8.25 0.67
C ARG A 104 -10.31 7.83 1.78
N LEU A 105 -9.73 8.79 2.50
CA LEU A 105 -8.84 8.51 3.62
C LEU A 105 -9.55 7.68 4.72
N ALA A 106 -10.75 8.09 5.12
CA ALA A 106 -11.55 7.34 6.11
C ALA A 106 -11.85 5.91 5.65
N THR A 107 -12.09 5.70 4.35
CA THR A 107 -12.28 4.37 3.76
C THR A 107 -11.01 3.53 3.85
N TYR A 108 -9.83 4.13 3.68
CA TYR A 108 -8.53 3.43 3.83
C TYR A 108 -8.28 3.05 5.29
N VAL A 109 -8.63 3.91 6.25
CA VAL A 109 -8.56 3.60 7.68
C VAL A 109 -9.53 2.48 8.04
N LEU A 110 -10.76 2.53 7.54
CA LEU A 110 -11.74 1.47 7.73
C LEU A 110 -11.27 0.15 7.13
N PHE A 111 -10.65 0.19 5.94
CA PHE A 111 -10.05 -0.97 5.30
C PHE A 111 -8.98 -1.61 6.18
N TYR A 112 -8.07 -0.82 6.76
CA TYR A 112 -7.07 -1.31 7.71
C TYR A 112 -7.71 -2.04 8.89
N ILE A 113 -8.74 -1.44 9.52
CA ILE A 113 -9.44 -2.05 10.67
C ILE A 113 -10.11 -3.36 10.25
N CYS A 114 -10.82 -3.37 9.12
CA CYS A 114 -11.48 -4.57 8.59
C CYS A 114 -10.47 -5.67 8.27
N LEU A 115 -9.37 -5.33 7.61
CA LEU A 115 -8.31 -6.24 7.23
C LEU A 115 -7.67 -6.90 8.45
N HIS A 116 -7.31 -6.10 9.47
CA HIS A 116 -6.77 -6.59 10.73
C HIS A 116 -7.71 -7.60 11.38
N ASN A 117 -8.99 -7.28 11.50
CA ASN A 117 -9.97 -8.17 12.13
C ASN A 117 -10.22 -9.45 11.32
N LEU A 118 -10.24 -9.38 9.99
CA LEU A 118 -10.38 -10.56 9.13
C LEU A 118 -9.17 -11.50 9.25
N VAL A 119 -7.96 -10.96 9.36
CA VAL A 119 -6.74 -11.74 9.58
C VAL A 119 -6.74 -12.38 10.97
N THR A 120 -7.04 -11.62 12.02
CA THR A 120 -7.11 -12.12 13.40
C THR A 120 -8.21 -13.17 13.59
N ALA A 121 -9.33 -13.03 12.86
CA ALA A 121 -10.39 -14.03 12.84
C ALA A 121 -10.08 -15.28 11.99
N GLY A 122 -8.92 -15.34 11.33
CA GLY A 122 -8.51 -16.44 10.45
C GLY A 122 -9.29 -16.55 9.14
N LEU A 123 -10.07 -15.53 8.79
CA LEU A 123 -10.89 -15.49 7.56
C LEU A 123 -10.06 -15.06 6.35
N LEU A 124 -9.02 -14.28 6.56
CA LEU A 124 -8.07 -13.91 5.51
C LEU A 124 -6.67 -14.33 5.91
N LYS A 125 -6.00 -15.11 5.05
CA LYS A 125 -4.65 -15.61 5.32
C LYS A 125 -3.61 -14.57 4.93
N THR A 126 -2.61 -14.36 5.79
CA THR A 126 -1.45 -13.50 5.51
C THR A 126 -0.72 -13.92 4.23
N GLY A 127 -0.58 -15.23 3.98
CA GLY A 127 0.02 -15.74 2.75
C GLY A 127 -0.75 -15.37 1.47
N THR A 128 -2.08 -15.21 1.55
CA THR A 128 -2.90 -14.73 0.42
C THR A 128 -2.64 -13.25 0.17
N ILE A 129 -2.60 -12.44 1.24
CA ILE A 129 -2.30 -11.00 1.16
C ILE A 129 -0.91 -10.78 0.55
N GLU A 130 0.10 -11.43 1.10
CA GLU A 130 1.49 -11.37 0.63
C GLU A 130 1.60 -11.80 -0.84
N LYS A 131 0.93 -12.90 -1.22
CA LYS A 131 0.95 -13.38 -2.61
C LYS A 131 0.25 -12.39 -3.55
N ALA A 132 -0.90 -11.84 -3.17
CA ALA A 132 -1.63 -10.89 -4.00
C ALA A 132 -0.78 -9.65 -4.29
N VAL A 133 -0.16 -9.05 -3.26
CA VAL A 133 0.70 -7.86 -3.38
C VAL A 133 1.92 -8.14 -4.25
N VAL A 134 2.58 -9.29 -4.08
CA VAL A 134 3.75 -9.64 -4.92
C VAL A 134 3.34 -9.89 -6.37
N VAL A 135 2.22 -10.57 -6.61
CA VAL A 135 1.73 -10.84 -7.99
C VAL A 135 1.35 -9.54 -8.70
N SER A 136 0.69 -8.60 -8.03
CA SER A 136 0.43 -7.26 -8.60
C SER A 136 1.73 -6.48 -8.83
N GLY A 137 2.73 -6.63 -7.96
CA GLY A 137 4.07 -6.07 -8.18
C GLY A 137 4.72 -6.60 -9.46
N VAL A 138 4.66 -7.91 -9.69
CA VAL A 138 5.16 -8.53 -10.94
C VAL A 138 4.40 -7.99 -12.16
N PHE A 139 3.07 -7.86 -12.06
CA PHE A 139 2.26 -7.25 -13.11
C PHE A 139 2.72 -5.81 -13.41
N LEU A 140 2.88 -4.98 -12.39
CA LEU A 140 3.34 -3.59 -12.52
C LEU A 140 4.74 -3.49 -13.12
N PHE A 141 5.63 -4.42 -12.77
CA PHE A 141 6.97 -4.49 -13.36
C PHE A 141 6.92 -4.79 -14.86
N ILE A 142 6.13 -5.77 -15.27
CA ILE A 142 5.94 -6.08 -16.70
C ILE A 142 5.30 -4.89 -17.42
N ALA A 143 4.24 -4.30 -16.84
CA ALA A 143 3.57 -3.14 -17.40
C ALA A 143 4.51 -1.92 -17.52
N GLY A 144 5.39 -1.71 -16.55
CA GLY A 144 6.38 -0.63 -16.59
C GLY A 144 7.48 -0.87 -17.63
N ILE A 145 7.91 -2.12 -17.88
CA ILE A 145 8.85 -2.42 -18.99
C ILE A 145 8.18 -2.11 -20.33
N ILE A 146 6.94 -2.57 -20.52
CA ILE A 146 6.17 -2.28 -21.73
C ILE A 146 6.03 -0.77 -21.91
N GLN A 147 5.71 -0.06 -20.82
CA GLN A 147 5.65 1.41 -20.81
C GLN A 147 6.96 2.05 -21.23
N LEU A 148 8.12 1.60 -20.74
CA LEU A 148 9.42 2.15 -21.13
C LEU A 148 9.75 1.91 -22.60
N ILE A 149 9.32 0.79 -23.18
CA ILE A 149 9.55 0.49 -24.60
C ILE A 149 8.64 1.34 -25.50
N VAL A 150 7.35 1.45 -25.15
CA VAL A 150 6.34 2.12 -26.01
C VAL A 150 6.31 3.62 -25.77
N PHE A 151 6.45 4.06 -24.51
CA PHE A 151 6.33 5.44 -24.06
C PHE A 151 7.48 5.80 -23.09
N PRO A 152 8.75 5.89 -23.57
CA PRO A 152 9.90 6.20 -22.74
C PRO A 152 9.93 7.65 -22.21
N ASN A 153 9.19 8.55 -22.86
CA ASN A 153 9.23 9.98 -22.56
C ASN A 153 7.82 10.56 -22.47
N LEU A 154 7.41 10.95 -21.26
CA LEU A 154 6.17 11.69 -21.01
C LEU A 154 6.33 13.21 -21.22
N GLY A 155 7.46 13.67 -21.76
CA GLY A 155 7.79 15.07 -22.04
C GLY A 155 6.66 15.86 -22.71
N LEU A 156 6.03 15.24 -23.71
CA LEU A 156 4.91 15.86 -24.44
C LEU A 156 3.68 16.11 -23.55
N ILE A 157 3.48 15.29 -22.52
CA ILE A 157 2.38 15.42 -21.55
C ILE A 157 2.80 16.36 -20.41
N SER A 158 4.06 16.34 -19.97
CA SER A 158 4.56 17.28 -18.96
C SER A 158 4.43 18.73 -19.41
N ASP A 159 4.74 19.01 -20.66
CA ASP A 159 4.69 20.38 -21.20
C ASP A 159 3.24 20.90 -21.33
N LEU A 160 2.25 20.00 -21.41
CA LEU A 160 0.82 20.33 -21.49
C LEU A 160 0.16 20.51 -20.12
N TYR A 161 0.69 19.87 -19.07
CA TYR A 161 0.06 19.81 -17.74
C TYR A 161 0.94 20.36 -16.62
N ASP A 162 2.04 21.06 -16.94
CA ASP A 162 3.03 21.58 -15.98
C ASP A 162 3.52 20.51 -14.99
N TRP A 163 3.65 19.28 -15.48
CA TRP A 163 4.05 18.13 -14.68
C TRP A 163 5.57 17.95 -14.79
N ASP A 164 6.25 17.47 -13.74
CA ASP A 164 7.70 17.15 -13.82
C ASP A 164 7.98 16.25 -15.05
N PRO A 165 8.94 16.59 -15.92
CA PRO A 165 9.26 15.79 -17.09
C PRO A 165 9.83 14.42 -16.68
N HIS A 166 8.95 13.42 -16.66
CA HIS A 166 9.26 12.03 -16.38
C HIS A 166 9.96 11.37 -17.59
N LYS A 167 11.20 11.77 -17.87
CA LYS A 167 12.02 11.22 -18.95
C LYS A 167 12.69 9.93 -18.50
N ASN A 168 12.49 8.84 -19.24
CA ASN A 168 13.12 7.54 -18.99
C ASN A 168 12.87 6.97 -17.59
N ARG A 169 11.77 7.34 -16.93
CA ARG A 169 11.38 6.80 -15.63
C ARG A 169 10.29 5.74 -15.81
N MET A 170 10.37 4.69 -15.00
CA MET A 170 9.33 3.66 -14.94
C MET A 170 8.18 4.18 -14.06
N PHE A 171 6.98 4.28 -14.62
CA PHE A 171 5.77 4.72 -13.89
C PHE A 171 4.60 3.73 -14.01
N ALA A 172 4.73 2.70 -14.87
CA ALA A 172 3.76 1.64 -15.08
C ALA A 172 2.33 2.17 -15.28
N THR A 173 1.33 1.53 -14.66
CA THR A 173 -0.08 1.94 -14.73
C THR A 173 -0.44 3.05 -13.74
N PHE A 174 0.42 3.32 -12.76
CA PHE A 174 0.19 4.36 -11.74
C PHE A 174 0.40 5.77 -12.28
N PHE A 175 1.25 5.90 -13.30
CA PHE A 175 1.72 7.18 -13.83
C PHE A 175 2.42 8.01 -12.74
N ASP A 176 3.03 7.34 -11.76
CA ASP A 176 3.83 7.96 -10.71
C ASP A 176 5.01 7.03 -10.34
N PRO A 177 6.27 7.45 -10.57
CA PRO A 177 7.43 6.60 -10.31
C PRO A 177 7.70 6.41 -8.80
N ASN A 178 7.34 7.38 -7.96
CA ASN A 178 7.58 7.32 -6.52
C ASN A 178 6.63 6.31 -5.88
N PHE A 179 5.35 6.34 -6.28
CA PHE A 179 4.37 5.37 -5.82
C PHE A 179 4.73 3.95 -6.29
N LEU A 180 5.16 3.80 -7.54
CA LEU A 180 5.65 2.52 -8.06
C LEU A 180 6.89 2.01 -7.29
N GLY A 181 7.87 2.88 -7.04
CA GLY A 181 9.07 2.55 -6.28
C GLY A 181 8.76 2.08 -4.87
N MET A 182 7.90 2.80 -4.14
CA MET A 182 7.44 2.39 -2.81
C MET A 182 6.72 1.03 -2.85
N TYR A 183 5.88 0.81 -3.86
CA TYR A 183 5.18 -0.47 -4.04
C TYR A 183 6.18 -1.63 -4.23
N PHE A 184 7.24 -1.44 -5.03
CA PHE A 184 8.29 -2.44 -5.21
C PHE A 184 9.10 -2.70 -3.95
N VAL A 185 9.38 -1.68 -3.13
CA VAL A 185 10.03 -1.87 -1.82
C VAL A 185 9.19 -2.78 -0.92
N ILE A 186 7.87 -2.59 -0.90
CA ILE A 186 6.95 -3.47 -0.15
C ILE A 186 7.00 -4.90 -0.70
N CYS A 187 6.91 -5.07 -2.02
CA CYS A 187 7.01 -6.39 -2.68
C CYS A 187 8.33 -7.09 -2.37
N LEU A 188 9.44 -6.33 -2.37
CA LEU A 188 10.77 -6.82 -2.02
C LEU A 188 10.82 -7.27 -0.56
N GLY A 189 10.34 -6.45 0.38
CA GLY A 189 10.30 -6.79 1.80
C GLY A 189 9.54 -8.09 2.07
N ILE A 190 8.38 -8.26 1.43
CA ILE A 190 7.59 -9.50 1.49
C ILE A 190 8.35 -10.68 0.87
N SER A 191 8.98 -10.49 -0.28
CA SER A 191 9.72 -11.54 -0.97
C SER A 191 10.94 -12.00 -0.18
N ILE A 192 11.70 -11.06 0.39
CA ILE A 192 12.86 -11.33 1.27
C ILE A 192 12.47 -12.20 2.44
N LYS A 193 11.38 -11.86 3.13
CA LYS A 193 10.84 -12.65 4.25
C LYS A 193 10.61 -14.12 3.90
N ARG A 194 10.30 -14.42 2.62
CA ARG A 194 9.98 -15.77 2.13
C ARG A 194 11.17 -16.51 1.51
N MET A 195 12.28 -15.82 1.21
CA MET A 195 13.42 -16.40 0.51
C MET A 195 14.49 -16.99 1.42
N LYS A 196 15.17 -18.04 0.92
CA LYS A 196 16.43 -18.54 1.48
C LYS A 196 17.60 -17.63 1.02
N ARG A 197 18.68 -17.55 1.83
CA ARG A 197 19.79 -16.58 1.68
C ARG A 197 20.42 -16.42 0.28
N SER A 198 20.42 -17.43 -0.59
CA SER A 198 20.99 -17.34 -1.94
C SER A 198 20.09 -16.63 -2.96
N ALA A 199 18.76 -16.71 -2.83
CA ALA A 199 17.80 -16.01 -3.68
C ALA A 199 17.63 -14.52 -3.29
N LEU A 200 18.04 -14.19 -2.06
CA LEU A 200 18.10 -12.83 -1.54
C LEU A 200 19.04 -11.95 -2.37
N ALA A 201 20.22 -12.47 -2.71
CA ALA A 201 21.23 -11.74 -3.48
C ALA A 201 20.76 -11.43 -4.90
N SER A 202 20.08 -12.38 -5.55
CA SER A 202 19.51 -12.22 -6.89
C SER A 202 18.38 -11.18 -6.90
N THR A 203 17.53 -11.20 -5.88
CA THR A 203 16.38 -10.27 -5.80
C THR A 203 16.83 -8.86 -5.42
N LEU A 204 17.82 -8.73 -4.54
CA LEU A 204 18.46 -7.44 -4.25
C LEU A 204 19.11 -6.85 -5.51
N LEU A 205 19.82 -7.67 -6.31
CA LEU A 205 20.39 -7.25 -7.59
C LEU A 205 19.33 -6.76 -8.59
N VAL A 206 18.20 -7.46 -8.71
CA VAL A 206 17.09 -7.03 -9.58
C VAL A 206 16.46 -5.74 -9.06
N CYS A 207 16.28 -5.59 -7.74
CA CYS A 207 15.73 -4.37 -7.16
C CYS A 207 16.68 -3.18 -7.27
N THR A 208 17.99 -3.38 -7.08
CA THR A 208 19.00 -2.36 -7.36
C THR A 208 18.99 -1.97 -8.83
N TYR A 209 18.86 -2.92 -9.76
CA TYR A 209 18.76 -2.63 -11.18
C TYR A 209 17.50 -1.83 -11.53
N VAL A 210 16.34 -2.18 -10.97
CA VAL A 210 15.07 -1.43 -11.15
C VAL A 210 15.13 -0.04 -10.51
N PHE A 211 15.77 0.09 -9.35
CA PHE A 211 16.00 1.38 -8.69
C PHE A 211 16.93 2.27 -9.52
N CYS A 212 18.03 1.71 -10.04
CA CYS A 212 18.94 2.42 -10.94
C CYS A 212 18.28 2.83 -12.28
N LEU A 213 17.26 2.10 -12.74
CA LEU A 213 16.46 2.51 -13.90
C LEU A 213 15.48 3.64 -13.59
N ALA A 214 15.03 3.79 -12.34
CA ALA A 214 14.16 4.90 -11.92
C ALA A 214 14.92 6.23 -11.74
N GLU A 215 16.24 6.17 -11.53
CA GLU A 215 17.07 7.30 -11.10
C GLU A 215 17.94 7.90 -12.24
N LYS A 216 17.50 7.83 -13.50
CA LYS A 216 18.34 8.28 -14.62
C LYS A 216 18.57 9.80 -14.69
N GLU A 217 17.81 10.62 -13.94
CA GLU A 217 17.97 12.08 -13.90
C GLU A 217 17.70 12.63 -12.48
N GLY A 218 18.80 12.87 -11.75
CA GLY A 218 19.03 13.53 -10.45
C GLY A 218 17.88 14.03 -9.57
N PHE A 219 17.77 13.46 -8.37
CA PHE A 219 17.35 14.17 -7.14
C PHE A 219 18.02 13.54 -5.90
N PRO A 220 18.63 14.32 -4.98
CA PRO A 220 19.37 13.79 -3.85
C PRO A 220 18.45 13.53 -2.65
N ASN A 221 17.83 12.35 -2.57
CA ASN A 221 17.17 11.89 -1.34
C ASN A 221 17.76 10.55 -0.87
N ILE A 222 19.07 10.59 -0.59
CA ILE A 222 19.85 9.47 -0.01
C ILE A 222 19.64 9.31 1.51
N CYS A 223 18.86 10.16 2.18
CA CYS A 223 18.89 10.20 3.65
C CYS A 223 18.00 9.20 4.42
N PHE A 224 17.24 8.28 3.80
CA PHE A 224 16.32 7.42 4.57
C PHE A 224 16.69 5.95 4.77
N TYR A 225 17.85 5.47 4.29
CA TYR A 225 18.14 4.02 4.27
C TYR A 225 19.28 3.51 5.17
N PHE A 226 19.80 4.29 6.12
CA PHE A 226 20.73 3.81 7.14
C PHE A 226 20.09 3.43 8.50
N GLY A 227 18.76 3.41 8.60
CA GLY A 227 18.06 3.11 9.86
C GLY A 227 17.66 1.65 10.09
N THR A 228 17.60 0.81 9.06
CA THR A 228 17.00 -0.55 9.17
C THR A 228 18.01 -1.68 9.31
N THR A 229 19.29 -1.45 9.01
CA THR A 229 20.36 -2.44 9.21
C THR A 229 20.90 -2.45 10.64
N SER A 230 20.81 -1.34 11.38
CA SER A 230 21.26 -1.24 12.77
C SER A 230 20.30 -1.89 13.79
N PHE A 231 19.05 -2.14 13.42
CA PHE A 231 18.07 -2.76 14.34
C PHE A 231 18.08 -4.29 14.31
N PHE A 232 18.67 -4.91 13.27
CA PHE A 232 18.70 -6.36 13.10
C PHE A 232 20.02 -7.04 13.53
N SER A 233 21.03 -6.28 13.99
CA SER A 233 22.27 -6.86 14.53
C SER A 233 22.33 -6.96 16.07
N GLY A 234 21.32 -6.44 16.79
CA GLY A 234 21.38 -6.28 18.25
C GLY A 234 20.71 -7.36 19.11
N THR A 235 20.45 -8.59 18.61
CA THR A 235 19.85 -9.66 19.42
C THR A 235 20.47 -11.04 19.20
N LYS A 236 21.79 -11.13 19.31
CA LYS A 236 22.49 -12.37 19.65
C LYS A 236 23.68 -11.99 20.54
N ASP A 237 23.58 -12.33 21.84
CA ASP A 237 24.69 -12.52 22.80
C ASP A 237 24.39 -12.02 24.23
N THR A 238 23.28 -12.43 24.83
CA THR A 238 23.04 -12.23 26.29
C THR A 238 22.61 -13.48 27.05
N ASN A 239 22.71 -14.68 26.47
CA ASN A 239 22.34 -15.93 27.17
C ASN A 239 23.47 -16.96 27.32
N GLN A 240 24.74 -16.53 27.23
CA GLN A 240 25.90 -17.41 27.45
C GLN A 240 26.79 -17.02 28.64
N ALA A 241 26.40 -16.02 29.45
CA ALA A 241 27.22 -15.49 30.54
C ALA A 241 26.88 -16.03 31.96
N TYR A 242 25.94 -16.97 32.11
CA TYR A 242 25.50 -17.47 33.44
C TYR A 242 25.77 -18.96 33.69
N ARG A 243 26.81 -19.53 33.08
CA ARG A 243 27.33 -20.86 33.45
C ARG A 243 28.85 -20.80 33.47
N HIS A 244 29.43 -20.42 34.60
CA HIS A 244 30.70 -20.90 35.15
C HIS A 244 31.21 -19.90 36.19
N HIS A 245 30.74 -20.01 37.44
CA HIS A 245 31.48 -19.65 38.66
C HIS A 245 30.68 -20.10 39.89
N ARG A 246 30.95 -21.33 40.36
CA ARG A 246 30.85 -21.67 41.79
C ARG A 246 32.27 -22.04 42.22
N PRO A 247 32.89 -21.32 43.16
CA PRO A 247 33.98 -21.88 43.94
C PRO A 247 33.41 -22.72 45.08
N LYS A 248 34.14 -23.78 45.40
CA LYS A 248 34.11 -24.46 46.69
C LYS A 248 34.73 -23.56 47.76
#